data_AF-A0AAD1AGD5-F1
#
_entry.id   AF-A0AAD1AGD5-F1
#
_cell.length_a   1.000
_cell.length_b   1.000
_cell.length_c   1.000
_cell.angle_alpha   90.00
_cell.angle_beta   90.00
_cell.angle_gamma   90.00
#
_symmetry.space_group_name_H-M   'P 1'
#
loop_
_entity.id
_entity.type
_entity.pdbx_description
1 polymer ?
#
loop_
_entity_poly.entity_id
_entity_poly.type
_entity_poly.pdbx_seq_one_letter_code
_entity_poly.pdbx_strand_id
1 'polypeptide(L)'
;MHGAFGLGSVFVDERSNAVVVAGPEGGFGPPEFDAGWLRGEFTELSLAAAAVGESDAPYARSAAAFHRGYAEAGGRPLNPRLLDAVVTLRFALHQWDYHETYGSSPSPADLAFLVWLLDRGPSDHPIQQVPAHWRRP
;
A
#
# COMPACT_ATOMS: atom_id res chain seq x y z
N MET A 1 13.23 5.48 -9.79
CA MET A 1 12.37 4.91 -8.73
C MET A 1 13.20 3.95 -7.90
N HIS A 2 12.86 3.79 -6.63
CA HIS A 2 13.45 2.86 -5.68
C HIS A 2 13.07 1.40 -6.01
N GLY A 3 11.87 1.17 -6.56
CA GLY A 3 11.44 -0.14 -7.05
C GLY A 3 10.90 -1.11 -5.99
N ALA A 4 11.06 -0.79 -4.71
CA ALA A 4 10.49 -1.51 -3.57
C ALA A 4 10.30 -0.56 -2.37
N PHE A 5 9.85 0.68 -2.63
CA PHE A 5 9.80 1.71 -1.59
C PHE A 5 8.74 1.41 -0.52
N GLY A 6 9.18 1.09 0.69
CA GLY A 6 8.32 0.75 1.82
C GLY A 6 8.83 1.33 3.14
N LEU A 7 8.08 1.19 4.24
CA LEU A 7 8.49 1.74 5.54
C LEU A 7 9.80 1.12 6.03
N GLY A 8 10.07 -0.14 5.67
CA GLY A 8 11.30 -0.84 6.00
C GLY A 8 12.57 -0.25 5.35
N SER A 9 12.44 0.65 4.36
CA SER A 9 13.59 1.33 3.74
C SER A 9 13.77 2.79 4.17
N VAL A 10 12.93 3.29 5.08
CA VAL A 10 12.98 4.67 5.58
C VAL A 10 13.53 4.69 7.01
N PHE A 11 14.63 5.42 7.20
CA PHE A 11 15.27 5.62 8.50
C PHE A 11 15.32 7.11 8.82
N VAL A 12 15.19 7.45 10.10
CA VAL A 12 15.30 8.84 10.57
C VAL A 12 16.58 8.96 11.39
N ASP A 13 17.48 9.85 10.97
CA ASP A 13 18.71 10.11 11.71
C ASP A 13 18.47 10.98 12.97
N GLU A 14 19.50 11.17 13.79
CA GLU A 14 19.43 11.98 15.02
C GLU A 14 19.06 13.45 14.77
N ARG A 15 19.15 13.92 13.52
CA ARG A 15 18.82 15.28 13.09
C ARG A 15 17.44 15.37 12.42
N SER A 16 16.65 14.29 12.50
CA SER A 16 15.33 14.18 11.87
C SER A 16 15.35 14.24 10.34
N ASN A 17 16.47 13.90 9.71
CA ASN A 17 16.50 13.69 8.27
C ASN A 17 15.99 12.29 7.94
N ALA A 18 15.12 12.21 6.93
CA ALA A 18 14.73 10.93 6.36
C ALA A 18 15.83 10.44 5.40
N VAL A 19 16.39 9.27 5.70
CA VAL A 19 17.32 8.53 4.86
C VAL A 19 16.56 7.37 4.25
N VAL A 20 16.60 7.27 2.92
CA VAL A 20 15.96 6.19 2.17
C VAL A 20 17.05 5.28 1.61
N VAL A 21 17.05 4.02 2.03
CA VAL A 21 18.04 3.02 1.59
C VAL A 21 17.52 2.31 0.36
N ALA A 22 18.18 2.52 -0.79
CA ALA A 22 17.84 1.85 -2.04
C ALA A 22 18.59 0.52 -2.20
N GLY A 23 17.88 -0.50 -2.70
CA GLY A 23 18.43 -1.82 -3.04
C GLY A 23 18.58 -2.03 -4.55
N PRO A 24 18.88 -3.26 -4.99
CA PRO A 24 19.05 -3.62 -6.39
C PRO A 24 17.76 -3.50 -7.23
N GLU A 25 16.60 -3.28 -6.60
CA GLU A 25 15.29 -3.11 -7.24
C GLU A 25 15.16 -1.73 -7.91
N GLY A 26 16.11 -0.82 -7.67
CA GLY A 26 16.13 0.52 -8.23
C GLY A 26 16.16 0.53 -9.76
N GLY A 27 15.41 1.45 -10.37
CA GLY A 27 15.32 1.53 -11.82
C GLY A 27 14.61 2.77 -12.37
N PHE A 28 14.29 2.72 -13.66
CA PHE A 28 13.49 3.74 -14.35
C PHE A 28 12.01 3.38 -14.32
N GLY A 29 11.17 4.36 -14.02
CA GLY A 29 9.72 4.20 -14.02
C GLY A 29 9.00 5.44 -13.51
N PRO A 30 7.67 5.47 -13.62
CA PRO A 30 6.87 6.59 -13.12
C PRO A 30 6.98 6.67 -11.58
N PRO A 31 6.96 7.87 -10.98
CA PRO A 31 6.99 8.02 -9.53
C PRO A 31 5.75 7.40 -8.84
N GLU A 32 4.65 7.22 -9.58
CA GLU A 32 3.48 6.47 -9.12
C GLU A 32 3.80 5.04 -8.72
N PHE A 33 4.90 4.46 -9.21
CA PHE A 33 5.35 3.14 -8.79
C PHE A 33 5.78 3.14 -7.32
N ASP A 34 6.76 3.94 -6.91
CA ASP A 34 7.16 4.00 -5.50
C ASP A 34 6.06 4.55 -4.60
N ALA A 35 5.35 5.58 -5.06
CA ALA A 35 4.29 6.19 -4.27
C ALA A 35 3.10 5.22 -4.07
N GLY A 36 2.75 4.45 -5.10
CA GLY A 36 1.77 3.39 -5.03
C GLY A 36 2.21 2.23 -4.15
N TRP A 37 3.50 1.87 -4.19
CA TRP A 37 4.07 0.79 -3.37
C TRP A 37 3.92 1.09 -1.87
N LEU A 38 4.30 2.30 -1.43
CA LEU A 38 4.14 2.70 -0.02
C LEU A 38 2.66 2.90 0.36
N ARG A 39 1.83 3.46 -0.54
CA ARG A 39 0.37 3.51 -0.33
C ARG A 39 -0.23 2.11 -0.15
N GLY A 40 0.30 1.12 -0.87
CA GLY A 40 -0.11 -0.27 -0.77
C GLY A 40 0.24 -0.88 0.58
N GLU A 41 1.42 -0.55 1.13
CA GLU A 41 1.80 -0.93 2.49
C GLU A 41 0.82 -0.40 3.54
N PHE A 42 0.46 0.89 3.48
CA PHE A 42 -0.55 1.43 4.38
C PHE A 42 -1.93 0.77 4.19
N THR A 43 -2.27 0.38 2.97
CA THR A 43 -3.52 -0.32 2.65
C THR A 43 -3.54 -1.72 3.29
N GLU A 44 -2.43 -2.46 3.20
CA GLU A 44 -2.24 -3.77 3.83
C GLU A 44 -2.29 -3.67 5.37
N LEU A 45 -1.66 -2.65 5.95
CA LEU A 45 -1.71 -2.39 7.40
C LEU A 45 -3.12 -2.04 7.87
N SER A 46 -3.87 -1.23 7.10
CA SER A 46 -5.27 -0.97 7.38
C SER A 46 -6.12 -2.25 7.32
N LEU A 47 -5.88 -3.13 6.34
CA LEU A 47 -6.55 -4.43 6.26
C LEU A 47 -6.23 -5.30 7.50
N ALA A 48 -4.96 -5.35 7.91
CA ALA A 48 -4.55 -6.11 9.10
C ALA A 48 -5.21 -5.58 10.38
N ALA A 49 -5.26 -4.26 10.56
CA ALA A 49 -5.94 -3.63 11.70
C ALA A 49 -7.45 -3.95 11.71
N ALA A 50 -8.11 -3.84 10.55
CA ALA A 50 -9.53 -4.18 10.43
C ALA A 50 -9.80 -5.66 10.79
N ALA A 51 -8.91 -6.57 10.40
CA ALA A 51 -9.04 -8.01 10.69
C ALA A 51 -8.99 -8.35 12.19
N VAL A 52 -8.37 -7.48 13.01
CA VAL A 52 -8.31 -7.62 14.48
C VAL A 52 -9.25 -6.66 15.21
N GLY A 53 -10.11 -5.94 14.49
CA GLY A 53 -11.06 -5.00 15.07
C GLY A 53 -10.45 -3.67 15.54
N GLU A 54 -9.23 -3.35 15.09
CA GLU A 54 -8.57 -2.08 15.37
C GLU A 54 -8.89 -1.01 14.31
N SER A 55 -8.63 0.26 14.67
CA SER A 55 -8.87 1.39 13.76
C SER A 55 -7.78 1.49 12.70
N ASP A 56 -8.19 1.66 11.44
CA ASP A 56 -7.32 1.92 10.29
C ASP A 56 -6.87 3.40 10.17
N ALA A 57 -7.41 4.28 11.01
CA ALA A 57 -7.24 5.73 10.90
C ALA A 57 -5.76 6.20 10.91
N PRO A 58 -4.84 5.61 11.69
CA PRO A 58 -3.42 5.98 11.63
C PRO A 58 -2.82 5.75 10.24
N TYR A 59 -3.07 4.61 9.61
CA TYR A 59 -2.53 4.26 8.30
C TYR A 59 -3.16 5.10 7.18
N ALA A 60 -4.46 5.36 7.26
CA ALA A 60 -5.15 6.25 6.33
C ALA A 60 -4.58 7.69 6.38
N ARG A 61 -4.31 8.21 7.60
CA ARG A 61 -3.67 9.52 7.78
C ARG A 61 -2.24 9.54 7.24
N SER A 62 -1.46 8.49 7.49
CA SER A 62 -0.08 8.39 6.98
C SER A 62 -0.04 8.33 5.45
N ALA A 63 -0.94 7.55 4.83
CA ALA A 63 -1.06 7.49 3.37
C ALA A 63 -1.43 8.86 2.77
N ALA A 64 -2.38 9.57 3.37
CA ALA A 64 -2.78 10.91 2.93
C ALA A 64 -1.65 11.94 3.09
N ALA A 65 -0.95 11.92 4.23
CA ALA A 65 0.18 12.79 4.49
C ALA A 65 1.33 12.55 3.51
N PHE A 66 1.65 11.27 3.25
CA PHE A 66 2.66 10.88 2.27
C PHE A 66 2.28 11.32 0.85
N HIS A 67 1.06 11.02 0.39
CA HIS A 67 0.59 11.42 -0.94
C HIS A 67 0.71 12.93 -1.14
N ARG A 68 0.23 13.72 -0.17
CA ARG A 68 0.33 15.18 -0.22
C ARG A 68 1.78 15.64 -0.31
N GLY A 69 2.65 15.18 0.59
CA GLY A 69 4.07 15.58 0.60
C GLY A 69 4.81 15.19 -0.68
N TYR A 70 4.51 14.01 -1.24
CA TYR A 70 5.10 13.54 -2.48
C TYR A 70 4.68 14.40 -3.67
N ALA A 71 3.39 14.74 -3.79
CA ALA A 71 2.87 15.58 -4.86
C ALA A 71 3.42 17.02 -4.78
N GLU A 72 3.52 17.58 -3.57
CA GLU A 72 4.10 18.89 -3.31
C GLU A 72 5.59 18.94 -3.70
N ALA A 73 6.39 17.98 -3.25
CA ALA A 73 7.83 17.92 -3.55
C ALA A 73 8.11 17.63 -5.03
N GLY A 74 7.28 16.80 -5.67
CA GLY A 74 7.40 16.46 -7.09
C GLY A 74 6.89 17.54 -8.05
N GLY A 75 6.25 18.60 -7.54
CA GLY A 75 5.70 19.69 -8.34
C GLY A 75 4.56 19.29 -9.28
N ARG A 76 3.99 18.09 -9.10
CA ARG A 76 2.87 17.59 -9.91
C ARG A 76 1.97 16.65 -9.12
N PRO A 77 0.67 16.61 -9.44
CA PRO A 77 -0.21 15.57 -8.90
C PRO A 77 0.23 14.18 -9.39
N LEU A 78 0.02 13.17 -8.55
CA LEU A 78 0.18 11.77 -8.91
C LEU A 78 -1.06 11.28 -9.66
N ASN A 79 -0.88 10.41 -10.64
CA ASN A 79 -2.00 9.80 -11.35
C ASN A 79 -2.70 8.76 -10.44
N PRO A 80 -3.94 9.00 -10.00
CA PRO A 80 -4.59 8.14 -9.01
C PRO A 80 -4.90 6.74 -9.56
N ARG A 81 -5.14 6.60 -10.87
CA ARG A 81 -5.36 5.28 -11.50
C ARG A 81 -4.08 4.44 -11.48
N LEU A 82 -2.92 5.06 -11.71
CA LEU A 82 -1.64 4.36 -11.63
C LEU A 82 -1.30 3.99 -10.19
N LEU A 83 -1.60 4.87 -9.22
CA LEU A 83 -1.42 4.56 -7.81
C LEU A 83 -2.22 3.33 -7.41
N ASP A 84 -3.52 3.28 -7.74
CA ASP A 84 -4.34 2.11 -7.38
C ASP A 84 -3.92 0.85 -8.11
N ALA A 85 -3.55 0.94 -9.39
CA ALA A 85 -2.99 -0.21 -10.12
C ALA A 85 -1.74 -0.78 -9.43
N VAL A 86 -0.86 0.09 -8.92
CA VAL A 86 0.34 -0.34 -8.18
C VAL A 86 0.00 -0.92 -6.82
N VAL A 87 -0.98 -0.36 -6.08
CA VAL A 87 -1.45 -0.93 -4.81
C VAL A 87 -1.99 -2.35 -5.03
N THR A 88 -2.83 -2.53 -6.07
CA THR A 88 -3.37 -3.84 -6.45
C THR A 88 -2.26 -4.81 -6.83
N LEU A 89 -1.30 -4.37 -7.64
CA LEU A 89 -0.15 -5.18 -8.04
C LEU A 89 0.67 -5.63 -6.83
N ARG A 90 0.99 -4.73 -5.90
CA ARG A 90 1.73 -5.04 -4.67
C ARG A 90 1.02 -6.13 -3.87
N PHE A 91 -0.28 -5.95 -3.59
CA PHE A 91 -1.05 -6.93 -2.84
C PHE A 91 -1.05 -8.29 -3.53
N ALA A 92 -1.27 -8.33 -4.85
CA ALA A 92 -1.26 -9.57 -5.62
C ALA A 92 0.10 -10.28 -5.58
N LEU A 93 1.21 -9.54 -5.70
CA LEU A 93 2.57 -10.08 -5.62
C LEU A 93 2.87 -10.62 -4.22
N HIS A 94 2.51 -9.89 -3.16
CA HIS A 94 2.70 -10.37 -1.79
C HIS A 94 1.89 -11.62 -1.47
N GLN A 95 0.65 -11.71 -1.95
CA GLN A 95 -0.14 -12.93 -1.83
C GLN A 95 0.51 -14.08 -2.60
N TRP A 96 0.96 -13.84 -3.83
CA TRP A 96 1.68 -14.83 -4.63
C TRP A 96 2.92 -15.35 -3.88
N ASP A 97 3.78 -14.45 -3.41
CA ASP A 97 5.01 -14.80 -2.69
C ASP A 97 4.72 -15.60 -1.42
N TYR A 98 3.71 -15.19 -0.64
CA TYR A 98 3.27 -15.92 0.54
C TYR A 98 2.82 -17.35 0.17
N HIS A 99 1.95 -17.49 -0.83
CA HIS A 99 1.41 -18.80 -1.21
C HIS A 99 2.45 -19.73 -1.82
N GLU A 100 3.39 -19.19 -2.60
CA GLU A 100 4.52 -19.92 -3.16
C GLU A 100 5.46 -20.40 -2.03
N THR A 101 5.77 -19.53 -1.07
CA THR A 101 6.61 -19.85 0.08
C THR A 101 6.01 -20.94 0.98
N TYR A 102 4.70 -20.88 1.25
CA TYR A 102 4.04 -21.78 2.20
C TYR A 102 3.30 -22.96 1.54
N GLY A 103 3.31 -23.07 0.21
CA GLY A 103 2.61 -24.14 -0.52
C GLY A 103 1.10 -24.13 -0.28
N SER A 104 0.48 -22.95 -0.28
CA SER A 104 -0.95 -22.75 0.02
C SER A 104 -1.68 -22.03 -1.12
N SER A 105 -3.01 -21.92 -1.02
CA SER A 105 -3.83 -21.16 -1.98
C SER A 105 -4.45 -19.93 -1.32
N PRO A 106 -4.71 -18.85 -2.08
CA PRO A 106 -5.46 -17.69 -1.59
C PRO A 106 -6.77 -18.06 -0.92
N SER A 107 -7.03 -17.44 0.24
CA SER A 107 -8.32 -17.58 0.91
C SER A 107 -9.40 -16.81 0.12
N PRO A 108 -10.70 -17.13 0.33
CA PRO A 108 -11.79 -16.31 -0.21
C PRO A 108 -11.71 -14.85 0.22
N ALA A 109 -11.13 -14.59 1.38
CA ALA A 109 -10.92 -13.25 1.90
C ALA A 109 -9.86 -12.52 1.05
N ASP A 110 -8.68 -13.11 0.83
CA ASP A 110 -7.64 -12.52 -0.02
C ASP A 110 -8.16 -12.18 -1.43
N LEU A 111 -8.95 -13.09 -2.01
CA LEU A 111 -9.58 -12.88 -3.32
C LEU A 111 -10.62 -11.75 -3.28
N ALA A 112 -11.46 -11.69 -2.25
CA ALA A 112 -12.44 -10.61 -2.10
C ALA A 112 -11.77 -9.24 -1.96
N PHE A 113 -10.64 -9.17 -1.23
CA PHE A 113 -9.89 -7.93 -1.10
C PHE A 113 -9.23 -7.52 -2.42
N LEU A 114 -8.66 -8.47 -3.16
CA LEU A 114 -8.10 -8.19 -4.49
C LEU A 114 -9.17 -7.68 -5.47
N VAL A 115 -10.36 -8.26 -5.46
CA VAL A 115 -11.51 -7.76 -6.25
C VAL A 115 -11.88 -6.35 -5.83
N TRP A 116 -11.98 -6.08 -4.53
CA TRP A 116 -12.24 -4.72 -4.04
C TRP A 116 -11.17 -3.72 -4.50
N LEU A 117 -9.89 -4.10 -4.49
CA LEU A 117 -8.80 -3.25 -5.00
C LEU A 117 -8.92 -2.95 -6.50
N LEU A 118 -9.40 -3.92 -7.28
CA LEU A 118 -9.66 -3.74 -8.72
C LEU A 118 -10.85 -2.80 -8.97
N ASP A 119 -11.87 -2.84 -8.11
CA ASP A 119 -13.14 -2.12 -8.29
C ASP A 119 -13.19 -0.72 -7.64
N ARG A 120 -12.41 -0.48 -6.56
CA ARG A 120 -12.54 0.72 -5.70
C ARG A 120 -12.34 2.08 -6.40
N GLY A 121 -11.70 2.08 -7.57
CA GLY A 121 -11.42 3.29 -8.33
C GLY A 121 -10.59 4.35 -7.57
N PRO A 122 -10.28 5.48 -8.23
CA PRO A 122 -9.36 6.51 -7.72
C PRO A 122 -9.86 7.35 -6.52
N SER A 123 -11.06 7.09 -5.98
CA SER A 123 -11.77 8.03 -5.09
C SER A 123 -11.95 7.53 -3.64
N ASP A 124 -11.82 6.22 -3.39
CA ASP A 124 -12.21 5.64 -2.10
C ASP A 124 -11.00 5.44 -1.18
N HIS A 125 -10.82 6.41 -0.28
CA HIS A 125 -9.77 6.40 0.75
C HIS A 125 -10.14 5.75 2.09
N PRO A 126 -11.41 5.57 2.51
CA PRO A 126 -11.70 4.80 3.71
C PRO A 126 -11.85 3.31 3.38
N ILE A 127 -11.16 2.45 4.13
CA ILE A 127 -11.50 1.01 4.23
C ILE A 127 -12.76 0.86 5.13
N GLN A 128 -13.78 1.67 4.88
CA GLN A 128 -15.03 1.64 5.67
C GLN A 128 -16.02 0.60 5.12
N GLN A 129 -15.76 0.07 3.92
CA GLN A 129 -16.58 -0.95 3.26
C GLN A 129 -15.86 -2.30 3.18
N VAL A 130 -15.20 -2.72 4.25
CA VAL A 130 -14.87 -4.14 4.36
C VAL A 130 -16.19 -4.91 4.41
N PRO A 131 -16.46 -5.85 3.49
CA PRO A 131 -17.72 -6.58 3.49
C PRO A 131 -17.90 -7.31 4.84
N ALA A 132 -19.16 -7.41 5.29
CA ALA A 132 -19.49 -7.82 6.66
C ALA A 132 -18.85 -9.14 7.13
N HIS A 133 -18.43 -10.01 6.20
CA HIS A 133 -17.75 -11.28 6.49
C HIS A 133 -16.32 -11.15 7.05
N TRP A 134 -15.73 -9.96 7.06
CA TRP A 134 -14.43 -9.69 7.68
C TRP A 134 -14.50 -9.19 9.11
N ARG A 135 -15.70 -8.80 9.57
CA ARG A 135 -15.94 -8.53 10.98
C ARG A 135 -16.24 -9.90 11.60
N ARG A 136 -15.28 -10.49 12.31
CA ARG A 136 -15.58 -11.68 13.12
C ARG A 136 -16.67 -11.33 14.15
N PRO A 137 -17.53 -12.29 14.52
CA PRO A 137 -18.62 -12.08 15.48
C PRO A 137 -18.12 -11.63 16.85
#